data_AF-A0A2K9NDN7-F1
#
_entry.id   AF-A0A2K9NDN7-F1
#
_cell.length_a   1.000
_cell.length_b   1.000
_cell.length_c   1.000
_cell.angle_alpha   90.00
_cell.angle_beta   90.00
_cell.angle_gamma   90.00
#
_symmetry.space_group_name_H-M   'P 1'
#
loop_
_entity.id
_entity.type
_entity.pdbx_description
1 polymer ?
#
loop_
_entity_poly.entity_id
_entity_poly.type
_entity_poly.pdbx_seq_one_letter_code
_entity_poly.pdbx_strand_id
1 'polypeptide(L)'
;MNTVLFVIGILAAIGAVSIALVRQVLYYSRRAHITRVTEQNRELHRKQEELTKTYRDGQESVRQAEVERKAAATQLLDAQRRLKIAKEDNYVIIHEVNEQTGSRRLFVVAMTLGSSLTLGQNIVKDCKFRNVKHFIEIWADNADDANRIARTNFPPDNGFILSKAVPASPAAIAAE
;
A
#
# COMPACT_ATOMS: atom_id res chain seq x y z
N MET A 1 7.44 40.18 101.26
CA MET A 1 7.93 39.73 99.93
C MET A 1 6.98 38.68 99.39
N ASN A 2 5.92 39.11 98.70
CA ASN A 2 5.80 39.20 97.22
C ASN A 2 5.42 37.89 96.49
N THR A 3 4.41 37.18 97.01
CA THR A 3 3.66 36.11 96.32
C THR A 3 3.15 36.52 94.93
N VAL A 4 2.78 37.79 94.76
CA VAL A 4 2.34 38.34 93.47
C VAL A 4 3.46 38.29 92.41
N LEU A 5 4.71 38.63 92.78
CA LEU A 5 5.85 38.55 91.87
C LEU A 5 6.16 37.08 91.49
N PHE A 6 5.97 36.14 92.40
CA PHE A 6 6.15 34.72 92.14
C PHE A 6 5.12 34.19 91.12
N VAL A 7 3.84 34.53 91.29
CA VAL A 7 2.76 34.15 90.36
C VAL A 7 2.99 34.77 88.97
N ILE A 8 3.38 36.05 88.91
CA ILE A 8 3.70 36.72 87.64
C ILE A 8 4.90 36.05 86.96
N GLY A 9 5.94 35.66 87.73
CA GLY A 9 7.11 34.95 87.20
C GLY A 9 6.76 33.58 86.60
N ILE A 10 5.88 32.82 87.25
CA ILE A 10 5.39 31.54 86.72
C ILE A 10 4.58 31.75 85.44
N LEU A 11 3.66 32.72 85.42
CA LEU A 11 2.85 33.02 84.23
C LEU A 11 3.73 33.48 83.05
N ALA A 12 4.75 34.29 83.30
CA ALA A 12 5.71 34.70 82.27
C ALA A 12 6.53 33.52 81.73
N ALA A 13 6.95 32.59 82.59
CA ALA A 13 7.66 31.37 82.18
C ALA A 13 6.79 30.46 81.32
N ILE A 14 5.52 30.25 81.71
CA ILE A 14 4.55 29.47 80.92
C ILE A 14 4.30 30.14 79.56
N GLY A 15 4.15 31.46 79.52
CA GLY A 15 4.00 32.22 78.28
C GLY A 15 5.21 32.06 77.35
N ALA A 16 6.43 32.16 77.88
CA ALA A 16 7.66 32.01 77.10
C ALA A 16 7.79 30.60 76.51
N VAL A 17 7.50 29.55 77.30
CA VAL A 17 7.55 28.16 76.83
C VAL A 17 6.47 27.89 75.77
N SER A 18 5.26 28.43 75.95
CA SER A 18 4.16 28.28 74.98
C SER A 18 4.49 28.92 73.64
N ILE A 19 5.07 30.13 73.65
CA ILE A 19 5.50 30.84 72.43
C ILE A 19 6.64 30.07 71.75
N ALA A 20 7.61 29.55 72.51
CA ALA A 20 8.71 28.76 71.98
C ALA A 20 8.21 27.48 71.29
N LEU A 21 7.27 26.76 71.92
CA LEU A 21 6.65 25.56 71.35
C LEU A 21 5.89 25.84 70.06
N VAL A 22 5.08 26.91 70.01
CA VAL A 22 4.35 27.30 68.79
C VAL A 22 5.33 27.64 67.66
N ARG A 23 6.40 28.39 67.96
CA ARG A 23 7.44 28.70 66.97
C ARG A 23 8.12 27.44 66.44
N GLN A 24 8.40 26.48 67.32
CA GLN A 24 9.03 25.21 66.95
C GLN A 24 8.10 24.37 66.06
N VAL A 25 6.83 24.21 66.43
CA VAL A 25 5.83 23.49 65.63
C VAL A 25 5.63 24.14 64.26
N LEU A 26 5.52 25.47 64.19
CA LEU A 26 5.39 26.19 62.93
C LEU A 26 6.62 26.03 62.02
N TYR A 27 7.82 26.04 62.60
CA TYR A 27 9.05 25.82 61.85
C TYR A 27 9.11 24.41 61.25
N TYR A 28 8.84 23.37 62.05
CA TYR A 28 8.82 21.99 61.57
C TYR A 28 7.71 21.73 60.55
N SER A 29 6.51 22.27 60.78
CA SER A 29 5.38 22.15 59.85
C SER A 29 5.67 22.82 58.50
N ARG A 30 6.19 24.06 58.50
CA ARG A 30 6.58 24.75 57.27
C ARG A 30 7.68 24.01 56.52
N ARG A 31 8.70 23.51 57.22
CA ARG A 31 9.80 22.76 56.60
C ARG A 31 9.28 21.47 55.96
N ALA A 32 8.45 20.71 56.66
CA ALA A 32 7.83 19.50 56.11
C ALA A 32 6.94 19.78 54.89
N HIS A 33 6.17 20.88 54.93
CA HIS A 33 5.36 21.31 53.78
C HIS A 33 6.23 21.71 52.59
N ILE A 34 7.28 22.50 52.80
CA ILE A 34 8.22 22.89 51.73
C ILE A 34 8.85 21.65 51.11
N THR A 35 9.33 20.70 51.92
CA THR A 35 9.93 19.45 51.41
C THR A 35 8.94 18.67 50.54
N ARG A 36 7.69 18.49 50.99
CA ARG A 36 6.66 17.79 50.19
C ARG A 36 6.37 18.50 48.88
N VAL A 37 6.21 19.82 48.90
CA VAL A 37 5.96 20.61 47.68
C VAL A 37 7.15 20.56 46.73
N THR A 38 8.39 20.63 47.23
CA THR A 38 9.58 20.51 46.38
C THR A 38 9.69 19.13 45.74
N GLU A 39 9.31 18.08 46.45
CA GLU A 39 9.32 16.72 45.93
C GLU A 39 8.23 16.52 44.87
N GLN A 40 7.01 17.00 45.13
CA GLN A 40 5.93 17.03 44.14
C GLN A 40 6.31 17.80 42.88
N ASN A 41 6.95 18.95 43.03
CA ASN A 41 7.37 19.78 41.90
C ASN A 41 8.45 19.06 41.07
N ARG A 42 9.40 18.39 41.73
CA ARG A 42 10.41 17.57 41.04
C ARG A 42 9.79 16.39 40.30
N GLU A 43 8.79 15.73 40.88
CA GLU A 43 8.03 14.67 40.21
C GLU A 43 7.25 15.19 39.00
N LEU A 44 6.60 16.34 39.12
CA LEU A 44 5.87 16.97 38.02
C LEU A 44 6.80 17.35 36.87
N HIS A 45 7.97 17.93 37.18
CA HIS A 45 8.98 18.22 36.15
C HIS A 45 9.47 16.96 35.44
N ARG A 46 9.73 15.87 36.17
CA ARG A 46 10.10 14.59 35.55
C ARG A 46 9.00 14.05 34.63
N LYS A 47 7.74 14.09 35.07
CA LYS A 47 6.60 13.67 34.25
C LYS A 47 6.44 14.55 33.01
N GLN A 48 6.67 15.85 33.13
CA GLN A 48 6.61 16.78 32.01
C GLN A 48 7.72 16.49 30.99
N GLU A 49 8.95 16.23 31.46
CA GLU A 49 10.07 15.84 30.60
C GLU A 49 9.82 14.51 29.88
N GLU A 50 9.29 13.52 30.61
CA GLU A 50 8.92 12.22 30.05
C GLU A 50 7.83 12.35 28.98
N LEU A 51 6.74 13.05 29.27
CA LEU A 51 5.66 13.31 28.30
C LEU A 51 6.16 14.06 27.07
N THR A 52 7.03 15.06 27.27
CA THR A 52 7.61 15.83 26.15
C THR A 52 8.48 14.92 25.27
N LYS A 53 9.25 14.02 25.89
CA LYS A 53 10.07 13.06 25.17
C LYS A 53 9.19 12.08 24.38
N THR A 54 8.21 11.45 25.02
CA THR A 54 7.28 10.52 24.35
C THR A 54 6.55 11.19 23.19
N TYR A 55 6.13 12.45 23.35
CA TYR A 55 5.50 13.21 22.28
C TYR A 55 6.44 13.44 21.10
N ARG A 56 7.71 13.80 21.35
CA ARG A 56 8.73 13.97 20.30
C ARG A 56 9.01 12.64 19.59
N ASP A 57 9.23 11.57 20.34
CA ASP A 57 9.49 10.23 19.79
C ASP A 57 8.31 9.76 18.93
N GLY A 58 7.07 9.99 19.39
CA GLY A 58 5.86 9.71 18.62
C GLY A 58 5.78 10.54 17.34
N GLN A 59 6.07 11.84 17.40
CA GLN A 59 6.06 12.71 16.22
C GLN A 59 7.12 12.27 15.19
N GLU A 60 8.31 11.86 15.63
CA GLU A 60 9.34 11.32 14.75
C GLU A 60 8.92 10.00 14.10
N SER A 61 8.28 9.10 14.86
CA SER A 61 7.75 7.84 14.31
C SER A 61 6.68 8.06 13.24
N VAL A 62 5.78 9.03 13.45
CA VAL A 62 4.74 9.39 12.46
C VAL A 62 5.39 9.96 11.21
N ARG A 63 6.39 10.84 11.37
CA ARG A 63 7.14 11.40 10.24
C ARG A 63 7.85 10.30 9.45
N GLN A 64 8.45 9.31 10.12
CA GLN A 64 9.09 8.17 9.45
C GLN A 64 8.05 7.32 8.70
N ALA A 65 6.93 6.98 9.35
CA ALA A 65 5.84 6.23 8.73
C ALA A 65 5.25 6.94 7.50
N GLU A 66 5.14 8.27 7.52
CA GLU A 66 4.72 9.04 6.35
C GLU A 66 5.70 8.95 5.18
N VAL A 67 7.01 8.97 5.46
CA VAL A 67 8.05 8.81 4.44
C VAL A 67 7.99 7.40 3.83
N GLU A 68 7.87 6.37 4.67
CA GLU A 68 7.72 4.98 4.22
C GLU A 68 6.45 4.77 3.40
N ARG A 69 5.32 5.35 3.83
CA ARG A 69 4.06 5.30 3.07
C ARG A 69 4.21 5.93 1.70
N LYS A 70 4.89 7.08 1.59
CA LYS A 70 5.15 7.75 0.30
C LYS A 70 6.03 6.87 -0.59
N ALA A 71 7.10 6.28 -0.04
CA ALA A 71 7.99 5.38 -0.78
C ALA A 71 7.23 4.14 -1.30
N ALA A 72 6.41 3.50 -0.44
CA ALA A 72 5.58 2.36 -0.82
C ALA A 72 4.57 2.72 -1.92
N ALA A 73 3.95 3.91 -1.85
CA ALA A 73 3.03 4.37 -2.88
C ALA A 73 3.74 4.56 -4.24
N THR A 74 4.95 5.12 -4.25
CA THR A 74 5.76 5.24 -5.47
C THR A 74 6.11 3.87 -6.04
N GLN A 75 6.54 2.92 -5.21
CA GLN A 75 6.84 1.55 -5.64
C GLN A 75 5.61 0.84 -6.24
N LEU A 76 4.43 1.04 -5.65
CA LEU A 76 3.18 0.48 -6.16
C LEU A 76 2.81 1.07 -7.53
N LEU A 77 2.97 2.38 -7.73
CA LEU A 77 2.72 3.02 -9.03
C LEU A 77 3.69 2.52 -10.11
N ASP A 78 4.97 2.35 -9.77
CA ASP A 78 5.96 1.79 -10.68
C ASP A 78 5.65 0.33 -11.03
N ALA A 79 5.26 -0.48 -10.05
CA ALA A 79 4.84 -1.86 -10.28
C ALA A 79 3.59 -1.93 -11.17
N GLN A 80 2.59 -1.08 -10.94
CA GLN A 80 1.41 -0.98 -11.81
C GLN A 80 1.77 -0.56 -13.23
N ARG A 81 2.69 0.40 -13.40
CA ARG A 81 3.18 0.81 -14.72
C ARG A 81 3.88 -0.36 -15.43
N ARG A 82 4.78 -1.07 -14.74
CA ARG A 82 5.47 -2.25 -15.30
C ARG A 82 4.50 -3.36 -15.69
N LEU A 83 3.48 -3.60 -14.87
CA LEU A 83 2.44 -4.58 -15.15
C LEU A 83 1.59 -4.15 -16.35
N LYS A 84 1.28 -2.85 -16.49
CA LYS A 84 0.60 -2.31 -17.66
C LYS A 84 1.44 -2.50 -18.93
N ILE A 85 2.73 -2.16 -18.89
CA ILE A 85 3.66 -2.39 -20.00
C ILE A 85 3.73 -3.88 -20.34
N ALA A 86 3.92 -4.76 -19.36
CA ALA A 86 3.94 -6.21 -19.60
C ALA A 86 2.60 -6.77 -20.14
N LYS A 87 1.47 -6.13 -19.82
CA LYS A 87 0.16 -6.44 -20.42
C LYS A 87 -0.01 -5.89 -21.83
N GLU A 88 0.69 -4.82 -22.17
CA GLU A 88 0.72 -4.25 -23.52
C GLU A 88 1.69 -5.05 -24.40
N ASP A 89 2.83 -5.47 -23.85
CA ASP A 89 3.79 -6.44 -24.40
C ASP A 89 3.25 -7.89 -24.39
N ASN A 90 1.94 -8.07 -24.12
CA ASN A 90 1.29 -9.37 -24.24
C ASN A 90 1.56 -9.93 -25.64
N TYR A 91 2.27 -11.06 -25.66
CA TYR A 91 2.55 -11.88 -26.83
C TYR A 91 1.37 -11.91 -27.78
N VAL A 92 1.58 -11.54 -29.05
CA VAL A 92 0.62 -11.79 -30.12
C VAL A 92 0.94 -13.18 -30.67
N ILE A 93 -0.07 -14.03 -30.79
CA ILE A 93 0.10 -15.34 -31.42
C ILE A 93 -0.42 -15.23 -32.85
N ILE A 94 0.51 -15.31 -33.80
CA ILE A 94 0.22 -15.34 -35.24
C ILE A 94 0.23 -16.80 -35.69
N HIS A 95 -0.87 -17.21 -36.31
CA HIS A 95 -1.01 -18.52 -36.94
C HIS A 95 -0.87 -18.34 -38.45
N GLU A 96 0.27 -18.75 -38.99
CA GLU A 96 0.51 -18.70 -40.44
C GLU A 96 -0.13 -19.91 -41.13
N VAL A 97 -0.91 -19.65 -42.17
CA VAL A 97 -1.62 -20.66 -42.95
C VAL A 97 -1.37 -20.41 -44.44
N ASN A 98 -0.92 -21.45 -45.12
CA ASN A 98 -0.38 -21.43 -46.48
C ASN A 98 0.91 -20.60 -46.61
N GLU A 99 1.65 -20.89 -47.68
CA GLU A 99 2.85 -20.14 -48.04
C GLU A 99 2.54 -19.08 -49.11
N GLN A 100 3.41 -18.06 -49.15
CA GLN A 100 3.37 -17.02 -50.18
C GLN A 100 3.76 -17.60 -51.54
N THR A 101 2.77 -18.04 -52.32
CA THR A 101 2.99 -18.57 -53.67
C THR A 101 2.20 -17.77 -54.72
N GLY A 102 2.90 -17.31 -55.76
CA GLY A 102 2.28 -16.67 -56.93
C GLY A 102 1.65 -15.30 -56.65
N SER A 103 0.42 -15.09 -57.11
CA SER A 103 -0.32 -13.82 -57.01
C SER A 103 -1.15 -13.66 -55.73
N ARG A 104 -0.99 -14.56 -54.76
CA ARG A 104 -1.76 -14.56 -53.51
C ARG A 104 -1.43 -13.32 -52.68
N ARG A 105 -2.44 -12.81 -51.98
CA ARG A 105 -2.33 -11.69 -51.06
C ARG A 105 -2.47 -12.18 -49.63
N LEU A 106 -1.83 -11.48 -48.70
CA LEU A 106 -1.95 -11.77 -47.28
C LEU A 106 -3.26 -11.21 -46.72
N PHE A 107 -4.01 -12.06 -46.04
CA PHE A 107 -5.21 -11.70 -45.29
C PHE A 107 -5.01 -12.02 -43.82
N VAL A 108 -5.55 -11.16 -42.95
CA VAL A 108 -5.51 -11.34 -41.49
C VAL A 108 -6.94 -11.60 -41.00
N VAL A 109 -7.08 -12.60 -40.14
CA VAL A 109 -8.33 -12.92 -39.44
C VAL A 109 -8.06 -12.84 -37.93
N ALA A 110 -8.82 -12.01 -37.21
CA ALA A 110 -8.78 -12.03 -35.75
C ALA A 110 -9.50 -13.27 -35.23
N MET A 111 -8.86 -13.96 -34.29
CA MET A 111 -9.39 -15.18 -33.67
C MET A 111 -9.51 -15.00 -32.16
N THR A 112 -10.64 -15.45 -31.61
CA THR A 112 -10.87 -15.54 -30.16
C THR A 112 -11.10 -17.00 -29.79
N LEU A 113 -10.52 -17.44 -28.66
CA LEU A 113 -10.72 -18.78 -28.13
C LEU A 113 -11.96 -18.82 -27.20
N GLY A 114 -12.87 -19.76 -27.45
CA GLY A 114 -14.07 -19.99 -26.65
C GLY A 114 -13.79 -20.49 -25.23
N SER A 115 -14.85 -20.59 -24.41
CA SER A 115 -14.78 -21.04 -23.01
C SER A 115 -14.31 -22.49 -22.83
N SER A 116 -14.52 -23.31 -23.85
CA SER A 116 -13.96 -24.65 -24.01
C SER A 116 -13.50 -24.81 -25.45
N LEU A 117 -12.28 -25.30 -25.65
CA LEU A 117 -11.74 -25.63 -26.97
C LEU A 117 -11.52 -27.14 -27.07
N THR A 118 -11.81 -27.73 -28.22
CA THR A 118 -11.50 -29.13 -28.50
C THR A 118 -10.26 -29.21 -29.38
N LEU A 119 -9.19 -29.82 -28.87
CA LEU A 119 -7.98 -30.13 -29.65
C LEU A 119 -7.90 -31.65 -29.85
N GLY A 120 -8.25 -32.11 -31.05
CA GLY A 120 -8.40 -33.55 -31.32
C GLY A 120 -9.56 -34.14 -30.51
N GLN A 121 -9.25 -35.01 -29.53
CA GLN A 121 -10.25 -35.60 -28.62
C GLN A 121 -10.25 -34.97 -27.22
N ASN A 122 -9.38 -34.00 -26.94
CA ASN A 122 -9.22 -33.41 -25.63
C ASN A 122 -9.95 -32.07 -25.50
N ILE A 123 -10.72 -31.91 -24.43
CA ILE A 123 -11.37 -30.64 -24.07
C ILE A 123 -10.40 -29.83 -23.21
N VAL A 124 -9.92 -28.71 -23.75
CA VAL A 124 -9.06 -27.75 -23.05
C VAL A 124 -9.94 -26.65 -22.46
N LYS A 125 -10.01 -26.61 -21.12
CA LYS A 125 -10.81 -25.62 -20.35
C LYS A 125 -9.98 -24.46 -19.80
N ASP A 126 -8.71 -24.71 -19.48
CA ASP A 126 -7.78 -23.73 -18.94
C ASP A 126 -6.74 -23.36 -20.00
N CYS A 127 -7.00 -22.29 -20.75
CA CYS A 127 -6.04 -21.80 -21.72
C CYS A 127 -5.52 -20.45 -21.24
N LYS A 128 -4.29 -20.43 -20.71
CA LYS A 128 -3.56 -19.20 -20.37
C LYS A 128 -3.46 -18.23 -21.58
N PHE A 129 -3.61 -18.76 -22.80
CA PHE A 129 -3.62 -18.01 -24.05
C PHE A 129 -4.99 -17.40 -24.40
N ARG A 130 -6.06 -17.62 -23.62
CA ARG A 130 -7.37 -17.01 -23.93
C ARG A 130 -7.35 -15.48 -23.89
N ASN A 131 -6.51 -14.91 -23.04
CA ASN A 131 -6.37 -13.46 -22.90
C ASN A 131 -5.33 -12.87 -23.87
N VAL A 132 -4.73 -13.71 -24.71
CA VAL A 132 -3.77 -13.33 -25.74
C VAL A 132 -4.53 -13.04 -27.04
N LYS A 133 -4.09 -12.00 -27.78
CA LYS A 133 -4.62 -11.73 -29.11
C LYS A 133 -4.10 -12.79 -30.08
N HIS A 134 -5.01 -13.45 -30.77
CA HIS A 134 -4.66 -14.37 -31.84
C HIS A 134 -5.05 -13.78 -33.20
N PHE A 135 -4.12 -13.86 -34.15
CA PHE A 135 -4.36 -13.55 -35.54
C PHE A 135 -4.00 -14.75 -36.39
N ILE A 136 -4.74 -14.94 -37.49
CA ILE A 136 -4.44 -15.93 -38.50
C ILE A 136 -4.03 -15.17 -39.74
N GLU A 137 -2.83 -15.46 -40.21
CA GLU A 137 -2.26 -14.92 -41.44
C GLU A 137 -2.43 -15.95 -42.56
N ILE A 138 -3.15 -15.57 -43.61
CA ILE A 138 -3.55 -16.47 -44.68
C ILE A 138 -3.16 -15.90 -46.02
N TRP A 139 -2.33 -16.63 -46.77
CA TRP A 139 -2.08 -16.33 -48.17
C TRP A 139 -3.19 -16.95 -49.04
N ALA A 140 -4.00 -16.10 -49.67
CA ALA A 140 -5.14 -16.51 -50.50
C ALA A 140 -5.35 -15.57 -51.71
N ASP A 141 -6.15 -16.02 -52.67
CA ASP A 141 -6.43 -15.22 -53.88
C ASP A 141 -7.49 -14.13 -53.63
N ASN A 142 -8.40 -14.34 -52.68
CA ASN A 142 -9.45 -13.39 -52.30
C ASN A 142 -9.91 -13.59 -50.84
N ALA A 143 -10.73 -12.66 -50.34
CA ALA A 143 -11.20 -12.66 -48.95
C ALA A 143 -12.14 -13.83 -48.61
N ASP A 144 -12.95 -14.29 -49.56
CA ASP A 144 -13.86 -15.42 -49.35
C ASP A 144 -13.09 -16.74 -49.23
N ASP A 145 -12.05 -16.90 -50.04
CA ASP A 145 -11.13 -18.03 -49.96
C ASP A 145 -10.33 -18.02 -48.66
N ALA A 146 -9.83 -16.85 -48.23
CA ALA A 146 -9.19 -16.69 -46.93
C ALA A 146 -10.13 -17.08 -45.76
N ASN A 147 -11.40 -16.63 -45.80
CA ASN A 147 -12.40 -17.01 -44.80
C ASN A 147 -12.69 -18.52 -44.78
N ARG A 148 -12.74 -19.15 -45.96
CA ARG A 148 -12.92 -20.59 -46.12
C ARG A 148 -11.75 -21.37 -45.52
N ILE A 149 -10.53 -20.97 -45.86
CA ILE A 149 -9.29 -21.58 -45.33
C ILE A 149 -9.22 -21.41 -43.81
N ALA A 150 -9.54 -20.22 -43.28
CA ALA A 150 -9.56 -19.95 -41.85
C ALA A 150 -10.52 -20.91 -41.11
N ARG A 151 -11.76 -21.04 -41.60
CA ARG A 151 -12.78 -21.91 -40.98
C ARG A 151 -12.48 -23.39 -41.12
N THR A 152 -11.72 -23.78 -42.13
CA THR A 152 -11.31 -25.18 -42.34
C THR A 152 -10.22 -25.58 -41.34
N ASN A 153 -9.24 -24.70 -41.11
CA ASN A 153 -8.15 -24.96 -40.17
C ASN A 153 -8.55 -24.70 -38.71
N PHE A 154 -9.44 -23.72 -38.47
CA PHE A 154 -9.92 -23.33 -37.14
C PHE A 154 -11.45 -23.34 -37.09
N PRO A 155 -12.07 -24.54 -37.03
CA PRO A 155 -13.52 -24.68 -37.13
C PRO A 155 -14.24 -24.14 -35.88
N PRO A 156 -15.40 -23.47 -36.03
CA PRO A 156 -16.19 -22.99 -34.90
C PRO A 156 -16.65 -24.10 -33.94
N ASP A 157 -16.88 -25.30 -34.46
CA ASP A 157 -17.29 -26.48 -33.68
C ASP A 157 -16.24 -26.88 -32.63
N ASN A 158 -14.97 -26.55 -32.88
CA ASN A 158 -13.88 -26.79 -31.92
C ASN A 158 -13.75 -25.66 -30.89
N GLY A 159 -14.57 -24.60 -30.96
CA GLY A 159 -14.56 -23.47 -30.04
C GLY A 159 -13.76 -22.25 -30.52
N PHE A 160 -13.40 -22.17 -31.80
CA PHE A 160 -12.73 -21.01 -32.40
C PHE A 160 -13.75 -19.99 -32.90
N ILE A 161 -13.61 -18.72 -32.51
CA ILE A 161 -14.46 -17.63 -33.00
C ILE A 161 -13.64 -16.76 -33.93
N LEU A 162 -14.03 -16.72 -35.21
CA LEU A 162 -13.29 -16.04 -36.27
C LEU A 162 -14.01 -14.76 -36.73
N SER A 163 -13.27 -13.68 -36.91
CA SER A 163 -13.75 -12.49 -37.62
C SER A 163 -13.78 -12.71 -39.14
N LYS A 164 -14.25 -11.72 -39.91
CA LYS A 164 -14.05 -11.72 -41.36
C LYS A 164 -12.58 -11.47 -41.69
N ALA A 165 -12.09 -12.11 -42.74
CA ALA A 165 -10.77 -11.87 -43.33
C ALA A 165 -10.68 -10.45 -43.90
N VAL A 166 -9.62 -9.74 -43.55
CA VAL A 166 -9.31 -8.39 -44.03
C VAL A 166 -7.93 -8.45 -44.69
N PRO A 167 -7.70 -7.76 -45.82
CA PRO A 167 -6.36 -7.67 -46.40
C PRO A 167 -5.37 -7.13 -45.36
N ALA A 168 -4.18 -7.72 -45.25
CA ALA A 168 -3.14 -7.20 -44.38
C ALA A 168 -2.78 -5.77 -44.81
N SER A 169 -2.94 -4.81 -43.89
CA SER A 169 -2.50 -3.44 -44.14
C SER A 169 -0.98 -3.38 -44.03
N PRO A 170 -0.25 -2.92 -45.07
CA PRO A 170 1.20 -2.82 -45.01
C PRO A 170 1.70 -1.87 -43.91
N ALA A 171 0.83 -1.03 -43.32
CA ALA A 171 1.17 -0.12 -42.24
C ALA A 171 1.30 -0.79 -40.85
N ALA A 172 0.82 -2.04 -40.68
CA ALA A 172 0.90 -2.73 -39.39
C ALA A 172 2.17 -3.59 -39.24
N ILE A 173 2.78 -4.00 -40.36
CA ILE A 173 3.99 -4.86 -40.38
C ILE A 173 5.28 -4.01 -40.30
N ALA A 174 5.22 -2.72 -40.65
CA ALA A 174 6.37 -1.80 -40.62
C ALA A 174 6.57 -1.08 -39.27
N ALA A 175 5.79 -1.42 -38.24
CA ALA A 175 5.86 -0.82 -36.91
C ALA A 175 6.39 -1.79 -35.83
N GLU A 176 6.95 -2.92 -36.23
CA GLU A 176 7.82 -3.78 -35.40
C GLU A 176 9.30 -3.40 -35.58
#